data_AF-A0A838ED32-F1
#
_entry.id   AF-A0A838ED32-F1
#
_cell.length_a   1.000
_cell.length_b   1.000
_cell.length_c   1.000
_cell.angle_alpha   90.00
_cell.angle_beta   90.00
_cell.angle_gamma   90.00
#
_symmetry.space_group_name_H-M   'P 1'
#
loop_
_entity.id
_entity.type
_entity.pdbx_description
1 polymer ?
#
loop_
_entity_poly.entity_id
_entity_poly.type
_entity_poly.pdbx_seq_one_letter_code
_entity_poly.pdbx_strand_id
1 'polypeptide(L)'
;MLTPEEVRSRAFLVSLRGYDRDEVHAFLATAADDLETLQERLLALNEELDAARSAPVPSAAEESVAPAGLFAEIGTQTQRILEAAQQAGDELRRAAEAEADDLRRGAQQEANRERTDVRAETTRMIADAERQVETIQESMAELEQARETLAEQLRSVGRTVERTLRDLLPDDAAPAISVREALTSSASTAAAPAMDDEGRAAVAVAEPEVAVERPADAGEPESAPERRPPDPMAQPPVDDPLDRRADALGPLHPRLVRALKRRLRPVQADLAKRIDAGEDRVRPSASALEGLGETADPLLVAAHRAGLEAGARLAGAEPVNVSAVSAPAGLGAELAAVFAEHLQAAADGAQSAGSGTEPAGARLDAAVEQLSQTTLPELGALALLQCYERGLADAWRAAGVTHRKWLHAAEPECPDPRCADNARRGAVPMDEPFPSGHDAPPVRVGCACSTIPEFAAAAGSGG
;
A
#
# COMPACT_ATOMS: atom_id res chain seq x y z
N MET A 1 45.39 -27.40 -2.58
CA MET A 1 44.78 -26.70 -1.43
C MET A 1 45.57 -25.41 -1.28
N LEU A 2 44.87 -24.28 -1.20
CA LEU A 2 45.53 -22.99 -0.96
C LEU A 2 46.08 -22.97 0.47
N THR A 3 47.28 -22.43 0.69
CA THR A 3 47.80 -22.21 2.04
C THR A 3 47.32 -20.86 2.59
N PRO A 4 47.27 -20.66 3.92
CA PRO A 4 46.97 -19.35 4.51
C PRO A 4 47.84 -18.22 3.95
N GLU A 5 49.14 -18.48 3.73
CA GLU A 5 50.07 -17.51 3.13
C GLU A 5 49.74 -17.18 1.66
N GLU A 6 49.29 -18.17 0.87
CA GLU A 6 48.86 -17.96 -0.51
C GLU A 6 47.58 -17.14 -0.61
N VAL A 7 46.70 -17.22 0.39
CA VAL A 7 45.48 -16.39 0.49
C VAL A 7 45.84 -14.95 0.85
N ARG A 8 46.73 -14.74 1.84
CA ARG A 8 47.18 -13.38 2.23
C ARG A 8 47.91 -12.63 1.12
N SER A 9 48.70 -13.34 0.32
CA SER A 9 49.55 -12.75 -0.73
C SER A 9 48.88 -12.70 -2.11
N ARG A 10 47.59 -13.06 -2.22
CA ARG A 10 46.91 -13.14 -3.51
C ARG A 10 46.64 -11.76 -4.11
N ALA A 11 47.18 -11.53 -5.31
CA ALA A 11 46.94 -10.31 -6.09
C ALA A 11 45.83 -10.52 -7.13
N PHE A 12 44.95 -9.52 -7.26
CA PHE A 12 43.86 -9.49 -8.24
C PHE A 12 44.05 -8.35 -9.25
N LEU A 13 43.53 -8.54 -10.47
CA LEU A 13 43.52 -7.50 -11.50
C LEU A 13 42.48 -6.41 -11.16
N VAL A 14 42.88 -5.14 -11.23
CA VAL A 14 42.00 -3.99 -10.96
C VAL A 14 41.29 -3.56 -12.24
N SER A 15 39.98 -3.31 -12.17
CA SER A 15 39.17 -2.81 -13.29
C SER A 15 38.39 -1.54 -12.90
N LEU A 16 37.91 -0.78 -13.89
CA LEU A 16 37.28 0.55 -13.69
C LEU A 16 35.99 0.50 -12.84
N ARG A 17 35.38 -0.67 -12.66
CA ARG A 17 34.30 -0.95 -11.70
C ARG A 17 34.60 -2.29 -11.04
N GLY A 18 35.15 -2.26 -9.83
CA GLY A 18 35.51 -3.44 -9.05
C GLY A 18 35.25 -3.24 -7.56
N TYR A 19 35.45 -4.31 -6.80
CA TYR A 19 35.37 -4.29 -5.34
C TYR A 19 36.45 -3.39 -4.73
N ASP A 20 36.15 -2.81 -3.57
CA ASP A 20 37.10 -1.99 -2.84
C ASP A 20 38.33 -2.82 -2.44
N ARG A 21 39.53 -2.29 -2.71
CA ARG A 21 40.77 -3.04 -2.50
C ARG A 21 41.03 -3.30 -1.03
N ASP A 22 40.73 -2.34 -0.17
CA ASP A 22 41.03 -2.43 1.25
C ASP A 22 40.04 -3.36 1.95
N GLU A 23 38.78 -3.38 1.52
CA GLU A 23 37.77 -4.34 1.97
C GLU A 23 38.12 -5.77 1.56
N VAL A 24 38.57 -5.98 0.32
CA VAL A 24 39.04 -7.29 -0.15
C VAL A 24 40.27 -7.77 0.62
N HIS A 25 41.23 -6.89 0.91
CA HIS A 25 42.40 -7.26 1.72
C HIS A 25 42.02 -7.61 3.16
N ALA A 26 41.10 -6.87 3.78
CA ALA A 26 40.60 -7.18 5.11
C ALA A 26 39.90 -8.54 5.15
N PHE A 27 39.05 -8.82 4.15
CA PHE A 27 38.38 -10.11 4.03
C PHE A 27 39.35 -11.28 3.82
N LEU A 28 40.36 -11.12 2.96
CA LEU A 28 41.36 -12.16 2.73
C LEU A 28 42.25 -12.42 3.96
N ALA A 29 42.49 -11.41 4.80
CA ALA A 29 43.17 -11.60 6.08
C ALA A 29 42.34 -12.49 7.01
N THR A 30 41.05 -12.18 7.20
CA THR A 30 40.15 -13.02 8.00
C THR A 30 40.05 -14.44 7.46
N ALA A 31 39.89 -14.60 6.14
CA ALA A 31 39.81 -15.92 5.52
C ALA A 31 41.12 -16.74 5.67
N ALA A 32 42.28 -16.07 5.70
CA ALA A 32 43.56 -16.73 5.94
C ALA A 32 43.70 -17.16 7.41
N ASP A 33 43.26 -16.33 8.36
CA ASP A 33 43.29 -16.64 9.80
C ASP A 33 42.36 -17.82 10.14
N ASP A 34 41.18 -17.87 9.54
CA ASP A 34 40.25 -18.99 9.66
C ASP A 34 40.84 -20.28 9.11
N LEU A 35 41.54 -20.20 7.97
CA LEU A 35 42.19 -21.35 7.35
C LEU A 35 43.36 -21.87 8.20
N GLU A 36 44.14 -20.97 8.81
CA GLU A 36 45.21 -21.33 9.75
C GLU A 36 44.64 -22.04 10.99
N THR A 37 43.58 -21.50 11.58
CA THR A 37 42.87 -22.10 12.72
C THR A 37 42.36 -23.51 12.39
N LEU A 38 41.79 -23.70 11.20
CA LEU A 38 41.30 -25.01 10.75
C LEU A 38 42.45 -26.01 10.53
N GLN A 39 43.59 -25.55 10.02
CA GLN A 39 44.77 -26.39 9.82
C GLN A 39 45.41 -26.82 11.15
N GLU A 40 45.53 -25.90 12.11
CA GLU A 40 46.00 -26.21 13.47
C GLU A 40 45.10 -27.25 14.15
N ARG A 41 43.78 -27.10 14.01
CA ARG A 41 42.83 -28.04 14.59
C ARG A 41 42.90 -29.42 13.95
N LEU A 42 43.13 -29.52 12.64
CA LEU A 42 43.33 -30.79 11.95
C LEU A 42 44.64 -31.47 12.38
N LEU A 43 45.70 -30.71 12.60
CA LEU A 43 46.96 -31.24 13.12
C LEU A 43 46.77 -31.79 14.53
N ALA A 44 46.16 -31.01 15.43
CA ALA A 44 45.86 -31.45 16.80
C ALA A 44 45.01 -32.73 16.82
N LEU A 45 43.96 -32.81 16.00
CA LEU A 45 43.12 -34.01 15.90
C LEU A 45 43.90 -35.23 15.39
N ASN A 46 44.79 -35.04 14.42
CA ASN A 46 45.62 -36.13 13.91
C ASN A 46 46.63 -36.61 14.94
N GLU A 47 47.24 -35.69 15.71
CA GLU A 47 48.13 -36.05 16.82
C GLU A 47 47.39 -36.82 17.92
N GLU A 48 46.16 -36.40 18.27
CA GLU A 48 45.30 -37.13 19.20
C GLU A 48 44.95 -38.53 18.67
N LEU A 49 44.64 -38.65 17.38
CA LEU A 49 44.32 -39.92 16.73
C LEU A 49 45.53 -40.88 16.74
N ASP A 50 46.71 -40.35 16.45
CA ASP A 50 47.95 -41.12 16.44
C ASP A 50 48.39 -41.49 17.86
N ALA A 51 48.19 -40.62 18.85
CA ALA A 51 48.41 -40.93 20.26
C ALA A 51 47.46 -42.03 20.75
N ALA A 52 46.18 -41.96 20.37
CA ALA A 52 45.18 -43.00 20.70
C ALA A 52 45.50 -44.35 20.03
N ARG A 53 46.05 -44.33 18.81
CA ARG A 53 46.48 -45.54 18.08
C ARG A 53 47.80 -46.12 18.61
N SER A 54 48.68 -45.28 19.12
CA SER A 54 50.01 -45.66 19.61
C SER A 54 50.04 -45.97 21.11
N ALA A 55 48.93 -45.73 21.82
CA ALA A 55 48.76 -46.14 23.19
C ALA A 55 48.98 -47.67 23.30
N PRO A 56 49.90 -48.13 24.16
CA PRO A 56 50.17 -49.56 24.27
C PRO A 56 48.93 -50.27 24.82
N VAL A 57 48.40 -51.21 24.05
CA VAL A 57 47.42 -52.17 24.57
C VAL A 57 48.12 -52.96 25.69
N PRO A 58 47.60 -52.96 26.94
CA PRO A 58 48.25 -53.70 28.01
C PRO A 58 48.27 -55.19 27.67
N SER A 59 49.47 -55.75 27.61
CA SER A 59 49.66 -57.19 27.39
C SER A 59 49.54 -57.95 28.72
N ALA A 60 48.52 -58.81 28.75
CA ALA A 60 48.48 -60.13 29.35
C ALA A 60 48.17 -60.32 30.84
N ALA A 61 47.26 -61.28 31.03
CA ALA A 61 47.11 -62.24 32.13
C ALA A 61 46.19 -61.86 33.30
N GLU A 62 45.19 -62.74 33.49
CA GLU A 62 44.34 -62.94 34.67
C GLU A 62 43.27 -61.89 34.97
N GLU A 63 42.13 -61.98 34.28
CA GLU A 63 40.81 -62.01 34.96
C GLU A 63 39.74 -62.49 33.98
N SER A 64 39.09 -63.62 34.31
CA SER A 64 37.89 -64.06 33.61
C SER A 64 36.72 -63.15 34.01
N VAL A 65 36.69 -61.93 33.48
CA VAL A 65 35.46 -61.14 33.52
C VAL A 65 34.59 -61.67 32.40
N ALA A 66 33.53 -62.38 32.77
CA ALA A 66 32.51 -62.80 31.83
C ALA A 66 32.07 -61.60 30.98
N PRO A 67 31.87 -61.76 29.66
CA PRO A 67 31.48 -60.66 28.76
C PRO A 67 30.26 -59.88 29.26
N ALA A 68 29.42 -60.49 30.10
CA ALA A 68 28.28 -59.87 30.76
C ALA A 68 28.62 -58.64 31.65
N GLY A 69 29.78 -58.57 32.29
CA GLY A 69 30.15 -57.44 33.17
C GLY A 69 30.47 -56.16 32.40
N LEU A 70 31.25 -56.29 31.32
CA LEU A 70 31.61 -55.16 30.44
C LEU A 70 30.38 -54.61 29.70
N PHE A 71 29.50 -55.49 29.19
CA PHE A 71 28.25 -55.05 28.56
C PHE A 71 27.29 -54.39 29.56
N ALA A 72 27.26 -54.83 30.82
CA ALA A 72 26.48 -54.18 31.86
C ALA A 72 27.01 -52.77 32.19
N GLU A 73 28.32 -52.60 32.34
CA GLU A 73 28.92 -51.27 32.58
C GLU A 73 28.70 -50.31 31.41
N ILE A 74 28.89 -50.77 30.17
CA ILE A 74 28.60 -49.97 28.96
C ILE A 74 27.11 -49.60 28.91
N GLY A 75 26.21 -50.53 29.26
CA GLY A 75 24.77 -50.26 29.36
C GLY A 75 24.45 -49.17 30.37
N THR A 76 25.06 -49.21 31.56
CA THR A 76 24.87 -48.18 32.59
C THR A 76 25.44 -46.82 32.19
N GLN A 77 26.59 -46.78 31.52
CA GLN A 77 27.14 -45.52 31.00
C GLN A 77 26.28 -44.94 29.87
N THR A 78 25.81 -45.78 28.95
CA THR A 78 24.93 -45.34 27.86
C THR A 78 23.62 -44.79 28.41
N GLN A 79 23.04 -45.44 29.42
CA GLN A 79 21.83 -44.96 30.07
C GLN A 79 22.05 -43.60 30.75
N ARG A 80 23.17 -43.38 31.45
CA ARG A 80 23.50 -42.06 32.03
C ARG A 80 23.65 -40.97 30.96
N ILE A 81 24.25 -41.29 29.81
CA ILE A 81 24.38 -40.33 28.70
C ILE A 81 23.01 -39.99 28.12
N LEU A 82 22.12 -40.98 27.94
CA LEU A 82 20.76 -40.76 27.46
C LEU A 82 19.93 -39.94 28.45
N GLU A 83 20.03 -40.22 29.75
CA GLU A 83 19.36 -39.45 30.81
C GLU A 83 19.87 -38.00 30.85
N ALA A 84 21.20 -37.79 30.75
CA ALA A 84 21.78 -36.46 30.68
C ALA A 84 21.36 -35.69 29.40
N ALA A 85 21.29 -36.37 28.25
CA ALA A 85 20.84 -35.78 27.00
C ALA A 85 19.34 -35.42 27.04
N GLN A 86 18.51 -36.27 27.64
CA GLN A 86 17.08 -35.97 27.85
C GLN A 86 16.90 -34.77 28.79
N GLN A 87 17.63 -34.74 29.89
CA GLN A 87 17.57 -33.63 30.84
C GLN A 87 18.01 -32.31 30.18
N ALA A 88 19.11 -32.31 29.42
CA ALA A 88 19.56 -31.14 28.68
C ALA A 88 18.53 -30.69 27.62
N GLY A 89 17.88 -31.63 26.94
CA GLY A 89 16.81 -31.34 25.98
C GLY A 89 15.57 -30.70 26.63
N ASP A 90 15.19 -31.17 27.82
CA ASP A 90 14.07 -30.60 28.57
C ASP A 90 14.40 -29.22 29.14
N GLU A 91 15.64 -28.99 29.58
CA GLU A 91 16.11 -27.67 30.01
C GLU A 91 16.11 -26.66 28.85
N LEU A 92 16.60 -27.05 27.67
CA LEU A 92 16.55 -26.23 26.46
C LEU A 92 15.11 -25.89 26.06
N ARG A 93 14.21 -26.87 26.14
CA ARG A 93 12.79 -26.65 25.81
C ARG A 93 12.14 -25.65 26.75
N ARG A 94 12.35 -25.79 28.07
CA ARG A 94 11.82 -24.84 29.05
C ARG A 94 12.39 -23.44 28.88
N ALA A 95 13.69 -23.33 28.56
CA ALA A 95 14.32 -22.05 28.29
C ALA A 95 13.72 -21.38 27.04
N ALA A 96 13.56 -22.13 25.94
CA ALA A 96 12.95 -21.64 24.71
C ALA A 96 11.47 -21.24 24.91
N GLU A 97 10.71 -22.01 25.68
CA GLU A 97 9.32 -21.68 26.02
C GLU A 97 9.23 -20.39 26.85
N ALA A 98 10.10 -20.22 27.85
CA ALA A 98 10.16 -19.01 28.66
C ALA A 98 10.53 -17.77 27.83
N GLU A 99 11.53 -17.88 26.97
CA GLU A 99 11.96 -16.80 26.07
C GLU A 99 10.86 -16.43 25.06
N ALA A 100 10.16 -17.42 24.50
CA ALA A 100 9.02 -17.18 23.62
C ALA A 100 7.87 -16.45 24.35
N ASP A 101 7.60 -16.82 25.60
CA ASP A 101 6.57 -16.16 26.41
C ASP A 101 6.97 -14.75 26.85
N ASP A 102 8.25 -14.50 27.13
CA ASP A 102 8.78 -13.15 27.36
C ASP A 102 8.65 -12.29 26.10
N LEU A 103 9.03 -12.82 24.93
CA LEU A 103 8.91 -12.12 23.66
C LEU A 103 7.46 -11.78 23.31
N ARG A 104 6.53 -12.74 23.49
CA ARG A 104 5.09 -12.51 23.28
C ARG A 104 4.55 -11.45 24.21
N ARG A 105 4.93 -11.47 25.49
CA ARG A 105 4.52 -10.44 26.46
C ARG A 105 5.07 -9.07 26.11
N GLY A 106 6.33 -8.99 25.67
CA GLY A 106 6.96 -7.76 25.19
C GLY A 106 6.21 -7.17 24.00
N ALA A 107 6.02 -7.96 22.95
CA ALA A 107 5.30 -7.56 21.75
C ALA A 107 3.84 -7.14 22.05
N GLN A 108 3.14 -7.87 22.92
CA GLN A 108 1.78 -7.52 23.31
C GLN A 108 1.72 -6.20 24.10
N GLN A 109 2.71 -5.96 24.97
CA GLN A 109 2.79 -4.72 25.73
C GLN A 109 3.08 -3.53 24.82
N GLU A 110 3.97 -3.68 23.85
CA GLU A 110 4.30 -2.65 22.86
C GLU A 110 3.12 -2.34 21.95
N ALA A 111 2.46 -3.35 21.39
CA ALA A 111 1.25 -3.17 20.58
C ALA A 111 0.12 -2.48 21.38
N ASN A 112 -0.01 -2.77 22.67
CA ASN A 112 -1.00 -2.10 23.52
C ASN A 112 -0.64 -0.63 23.81
N ARG A 113 0.64 -0.30 23.96
CA ARG A 113 1.11 1.09 24.10
C ARG A 113 0.81 1.87 22.82
N GLU A 114 1.24 1.35 21.68
CA GLU A 114 1.00 1.98 20.37
C GLU A 114 -0.49 2.20 20.10
N ARG A 115 -1.34 1.20 20.37
CA ARG A 115 -2.80 1.36 20.25
C ARG A 115 -3.36 2.45 21.17
N THR A 116 -2.80 2.62 22.36
CA THR A 116 -3.24 3.65 23.30
C THR A 116 -2.81 5.04 22.81
N ASP A 117 -1.59 5.16 22.30
CA ASP A 117 -1.04 6.41 21.77
C ASP A 117 -1.80 6.88 20.52
N VAL A 118 -2.02 5.98 19.56
CA VAL A 118 -2.81 6.26 18.34
C VAL A 118 -4.23 6.67 18.69
N ARG A 119 -4.87 6.02 19.66
CA ARG A 119 -6.21 6.42 20.14
C ARG A 119 -6.21 7.80 20.77
N ALA A 120 -5.20 8.11 21.59
CA ALA A 120 -5.07 9.42 22.21
C ALA A 120 -4.87 10.52 21.16
N GLU A 121 -4.02 10.26 20.16
CA GLU A 121 -3.78 11.18 19.05
C GLU A 121 -5.03 11.38 18.20
N THR A 122 -5.73 10.29 17.83
CA THR A 122 -6.97 10.36 17.05
C THR A 122 -8.05 11.16 17.79
N THR A 123 -8.16 10.98 19.11
CA THR A 123 -9.11 11.74 19.93
C THR A 123 -8.77 13.23 19.94
N ARG A 124 -7.48 13.59 19.99
CA ARG A 124 -7.03 14.98 19.86
C ARG A 124 -7.35 15.56 18.48
N MET A 125 -7.07 14.82 17.40
CA MET A 125 -7.37 15.27 16.04
C MET A 125 -8.86 15.53 15.82
N ILE A 126 -9.74 14.66 16.37
CA ILE A 126 -11.19 14.85 16.32
C ILE A 126 -11.59 16.13 17.08
N ALA A 127 -11.09 16.31 18.30
CA ALA A 127 -11.39 17.50 19.09
C ALA A 127 -10.88 18.79 18.41
N ASP A 128 -9.74 18.74 17.72
CA ASP A 128 -9.22 19.86 16.94
C ASP A 128 -10.10 20.18 15.73
N ALA A 129 -10.53 19.15 15.00
CA ALA A 129 -11.44 19.30 13.87
C ALA A 129 -12.81 19.85 14.30
N GLU A 130 -13.36 19.38 15.42
CA GLU A 130 -14.61 19.89 15.99
C GLU A 130 -14.51 21.38 16.33
N ARG A 131 -13.40 21.81 16.95
CA ARG A 131 -13.14 23.24 17.22
C ARG A 131 -13.03 24.07 15.95
N GLN A 132 -12.42 23.53 14.89
CA GLN A 132 -12.36 24.21 13.59
C GLN A 132 -13.75 24.36 12.96
N VAL A 133 -14.60 23.32 13.04
CA VAL A 133 -15.98 23.39 12.56
C VAL A 133 -16.78 24.44 13.32
N GLU A 134 -16.65 24.49 14.65
CA GLU A 134 -17.29 25.52 15.48
C GLU A 134 -16.85 26.93 15.08
N THR A 135 -15.54 27.15 14.93
CA THR A 135 -14.98 28.43 14.47
C THR A 135 -15.52 28.84 13.10
N ILE A 136 -15.62 27.89 12.16
CA ILE A 136 -16.17 28.14 10.82
C ILE A 136 -17.65 28.52 10.92
N GLN A 137 -18.43 27.80 11.72
CA GLN A 137 -19.86 28.10 11.92
C GLN A 137 -20.08 29.48 12.52
N GLU A 138 -19.28 29.87 13.52
CA GLU A 138 -19.30 31.22 14.08
C GLU A 138 -19.00 32.28 13.01
N SER A 139 -17.93 32.08 12.22
CA SER A 139 -17.58 33.01 11.14
C SER A 139 -18.67 33.12 10.06
N MET A 140 -19.34 32.00 9.74
CA MET A 140 -20.46 31.99 8.80
C MET A 140 -21.65 32.76 9.35
N ALA A 141 -21.99 32.58 10.62
CA ALA A 141 -23.08 33.31 11.27
C ALA A 141 -22.78 34.82 11.32
N GLU A 142 -21.54 35.20 11.63
CA GLU A 142 -21.09 36.60 11.59
C GLU A 142 -21.22 37.21 10.19
N LEU A 143 -20.79 36.48 9.15
CA LEU A 143 -20.90 36.92 7.75
C LEU A 143 -22.36 37.05 7.30
N GLU A 144 -23.23 36.14 7.71
CA GLU A 144 -24.66 36.21 7.42
C GLU A 144 -25.32 37.43 8.10
N GLN A 145 -24.99 37.68 9.37
CA GLN A 145 -25.47 38.86 10.09
C GLN A 145 -24.95 40.17 9.47
N ALA A 146 -23.68 40.20 9.06
CA ALA A 146 -23.10 41.34 8.36
C ALA A 146 -23.80 41.59 7.02
N ARG A 147 -24.08 40.53 6.25
CA ARG A 147 -24.84 40.59 5.00
C ARG A 147 -26.25 41.14 5.21
N GLU A 148 -26.96 40.67 6.24
CA GLU A 148 -28.31 41.15 6.55
C GLU A 148 -28.32 42.63 6.96
N THR A 149 -27.36 43.03 7.78
CA THR A 149 -27.19 44.43 8.22
C THR A 149 -26.94 45.33 7.02
N LEU A 150 -26.02 44.94 6.12
CA LEU A 150 -25.73 45.69 4.91
C LEU A 150 -26.95 45.78 3.99
N ALA A 151 -27.69 44.67 3.83
CA ALA A 151 -28.91 44.66 3.04
C ALA A 151 -29.97 45.63 3.60
N GLU A 152 -30.13 45.72 4.93
CA GLU A 152 -31.04 46.67 5.55
C GLU A 152 -30.57 48.12 5.39
N GLN A 153 -29.27 48.38 5.54
CA GLN A 153 -28.68 49.69 5.26
C GLN A 153 -28.96 50.14 3.82
N LEU A 154 -28.74 49.28 2.83
CA LEU A 154 -29.01 49.56 1.43
C LEU A 154 -30.50 49.83 1.15
N ARG A 155 -31.42 49.06 1.77
CA ARG A 155 -32.86 49.34 1.67
C ARG A 155 -33.25 50.68 2.27
N SER A 156 -32.65 51.06 3.40
CA SER A 156 -32.87 52.36 4.06
C SER A 156 -32.38 53.53 3.19
N VAL A 157 -31.19 53.40 2.61
CA VAL A 157 -30.64 54.37 1.64
C VAL A 157 -31.57 54.47 0.43
N GLY A 158 -31.97 53.34 -0.16
CA GLY A 158 -32.92 53.30 -1.29
C GLY A 158 -34.22 54.04 -1.00
N ARG A 159 -34.83 53.81 0.17
CA ARG A 159 -36.04 54.54 0.61
C ARG A 159 -35.82 56.05 0.72
N THR A 160 -34.66 56.46 1.23
CA THR A 160 -34.29 57.89 1.35
C THR A 160 -34.13 58.53 -0.03
N VAL A 161 -33.49 57.83 -0.97
CA VAL A 161 -33.35 58.29 -2.36
C VAL A 161 -34.72 58.40 -3.04
N GLU A 162 -35.59 57.40 -2.90
CA GLU A 162 -36.94 57.45 -3.49
C GLU A 162 -37.78 58.62 -2.94
N ARG A 163 -37.68 58.88 -1.63
CA ARG A 163 -38.36 60.01 -1.00
C ARG A 163 -37.85 61.34 -1.54
N THR A 164 -36.53 61.54 -1.58
CA THR A 164 -35.93 62.78 -2.07
C THR A 164 -36.21 63.02 -3.56
N LEU A 165 -36.22 61.97 -4.38
CA LEU A 165 -36.65 62.08 -5.78
C LEU A 165 -38.13 62.49 -5.89
N ARG A 166 -39.03 61.91 -5.08
CA ARG A 166 -40.44 62.32 -5.07
C ARG A 166 -40.64 63.78 -4.67
N ASP A 167 -39.87 64.27 -3.70
CA ASP A 167 -39.96 65.66 -3.23
C ASP A 167 -39.40 66.67 -4.26
N LEU A 168 -38.54 66.23 -5.19
CA LEU A 168 -37.87 67.07 -6.20
C LEU A 168 -38.50 66.99 -7.61
N LEU A 169 -39.27 65.95 -7.92
CA LEU A 169 -39.95 65.81 -9.21
C LEU A 169 -41.41 66.33 -9.15
N PRO A 170 -41.88 67.13 -10.13
CA PRO A 170 -43.28 67.54 -10.23
C PRO A 170 -44.20 66.35 -10.57
N ASP A 171 -45.45 66.39 -10.09
CA ASP A 171 -46.44 65.29 -10.10
C ASP A 171 -46.68 64.58 -11.46
N ASP A 172 -46.30 65.20 -12.59
CA ASP A 172 -46.51 64.64 -13.93
C ASP A 172 -45.34 63.81 -14.48
N ALA A 173 -44.23 63.65 -13.72
CA ALA A 173 -43.05 62.91 -14.14
C ALA A 173 -42.73 61.75 -13.17
N ALA A 174 -43.52 60.69 -13.20
CA ALA A 174 -43.16 59.46 -12.49
C ALA A 174 -41.94 58.80 -13.17
N PRO A 175 -40.89 58.41 -12.41
CA PRO A 175 -39.73 57.73 -12.97
C PRO A 175 -40.10 56.34 -13.51
N ALA A 176 -39.51 55.96 -14.66
CA ALA A 176 -39.85 54.74 -15.41
C ALA A 176 -39.46 53.43 -14.71
N ILE A 177 -38.55 53.47 -13.73
CA ILE A 177 -38.07 52.32 -12.96
C ILE A 177 -37.88 52.79 -11.51
N SER A 178 -38.34 51.99 -10.54
CA SER A 178 -38.12 52.32 -9.13
C SER A 178 -36.65 52.12 -8.73
N VAL A 179 -36.15 52.88 -7.76
CA VAL A 179 -34.77 52.69 -7.25
C VAL A 179 -34.59 51.26 -6.74
N ARG A 180 -35.62 50.69 -6.12
CA ARG A 180 -35.68 49.27 -5.75
C ARG A 180 -35.38 48.31 -6.91
N GLU A 181 -36.00 48.55 -8.06
CA GLU A 181 -35.89 47.71 -9.26
C GLU A 181 -34.51 47.85 -9.95
N ALA A 182 -33.94 49.07 -9.92
CA ALA A 182 -32.57 49.32 -10.37
C ALA A 182 -31.50 48.65 -9.48
N LEU A 183 -31.71 48.64 -8.16
CA LEU A 183 -30.83 47.96 -7.20
C LEU A 183 -30.87 46.44 -7.36
N THR A 184 -32.05 45.84 -7.60
CA THR A 184 -32.16 44.39 -7.88
C THR A 184 -31.50 43.98 -9.19
N SER A 185 -31.61 44.80 -10.24
CA SER A 185 -30.93 44.54 -11.51
C SER A 185 -29.41 44.59 -11.35
N SER A 186 -28.90 45.60 -10.63
CA SER A 186 -27.46 45.76 -10.38
C SER A 186 -26.87 44.66 -9.49
N ALA A 187 -27.61 44.22 -8.47
CA ALA A 187 -27.20 43.11 -7.59
C ALA A 187 -27.06 41.77 -8.36
N SER A 188 -27.93 41.54 -9.35
CA SER A 188 -27.87 40.35 -10.20
C SER A 188 -26.67 40.36 -11.15
N THR A 189 -26.16 41.54 -11.52
CA THR A 189 -24.95 41.70 -12.35
C THR A 189 -23.65 41.57 -11.53
N ALA A 190 -23.67 41.99 -10.25
CA ALA A 190 -22.50 41.95 -9.37
C ALA A 190 -22.24 40.57 -8.71
N ALA A 191 -23.22 39.67 -8.72
CA ALA A 191 -23.09 38.31 -8.19
C ALA A 191 -22.38 37.32 -9.13
N ALA A 192 -21.95 37.76 -10.32
CA ALA A 192 -21.08 36.96 -11.19
C ALA A 192 -19.66 36.94 -10.61
N PRO A 193 -19.05 35.78 -10.36
CA PRO A 193 -17.69 35.71 -9.84
C PRO A 193 -16.71 36.31 -10.85
N ALA A 194 -15.82 37.19 -10.39
CA ALA A 194 -14.65 37.60 -11.18
C ALA A 194 -13.71 36.41 -11.27
N MET A 195 -13.57 35.87 -12.48
CA MET A 195 -12.69 34.75 -12.80
C MET A 195 -11.33 35.31 -13.22
N ASP A 196 -10.24 34.72 -12.75
CA ASP A 196 -8.89 35.02 -13.27
C ASP A 196 -8.61 34.28 -14.59
N ASP A 197 -7.47 34.57 -15.24
CA ASP A 197 -7.07 34.04 -16.56
C ASP A 197 -6.86 32.50 -16.58
N GLU A 198 -6.96 31.85 -15.42
CA GLU A 198 -6.90 30.40 -15.24
C GLU A 198 -8.27 29.78 -14.87
N GLY A 199 -9.34 30.58 -14.87
CA GLY A 199 -10.71 30.13 -14.67
C GLY A 199 -11.04 29.76 -13.21
N ARG A 200 -10.29 30.28 -12.24
CA ARG A 200 -10.59 30.13 -10.81
C ARG A 200 -11.40 31.34 -10.34
N ALA A 201 -12.36 31.11 -9.44
CA ALA A 201 -13.05 32.21 -8.77
C ALA A 201 -12.01 32.98 -7.92
N ALA A 202 -11.75 34.24 -8.27
CA ALA A 202 -10.84 35.08 -7.52
C ALA A 202 -11.49 35.50 -6.20
N VAL A 203 -11.39 34.65 -5.19
CA VAL A 203 -11.64 35.06 -3.81
C VAL A 203 -10.39 35.82 -3.36
N ALA A 204 -10.42 37.14 -3.48
CA ALA A 204 -9.48 38.01 -2.76
C ALA A 204 -9.83 37.96 -1.28
N VAL A 205 -9.43 36.89 -0.60
CA VAL A 205 -9.26 36.93 0.85
C VAL A 205 -8.03 37.81 1.07
N ALA A 206 -8.24 39.04 1.53
CA ALA A 206 -7.19 39.73 2.24
C ALA A 206 -6.89 38.89 3.48
N GLU A 207 -5.85 38.05 3.41
CA GLU A 207 -5.30 37.39 4.58
C GLU A 207 -4.94 38.50 5.58
N PRO A 208 -5.46 38.49 6.82
CA PRO A 208 -4.82 39.27 7.85
C PRO A 208 -3.47 38.60 8.08
N GLU A 209 -2.38 39.32 7.78
CA GLU A 209 -1.05 39.01 8.31
C GLU A 209 -1.12 39.04 9.84
N VAL A 210 -1.48 37.91 10.45
CA VAL A 210 -1.20 37.66 11.85
C VAL A 210 0.24 37.17 11.89
N ALA A 211 1.14 38.13 12.15
CA ALA A 211 2.50 37.86 12.55
C ALA A 211 2.47 36.99 13.82
N VAL A 212 2.63 35.68 13.64
CA VAL A 212 2.97 34.77 14.73
C VAL A 212 4.45 35.01 15.03
N GLU A 213 4.73 35.86 16.01
CA GLU A 213 6.00 35.82 16.73
C GLU A 213 6.10 34.44 17.40
N ARG A 214 6.84 33.53 16.76
CA ARG A 214 7.35 32.33 17.42
C ARG A 214 8.33 32.77 18.51
N PRO A 215 8.14 32.38 19.78
CA PRO A 215 9.25 32.42 20.72
C PRO A 215 10.32 31.46 20.20
N ALA A 216 11.52 31.98 20.01
CA ALA A 216 12.70 31.18 19.75
C ALA A 216 13.01 30.38 21.02
N ASP A 217 12.64 29.10 21.03
CA ASP A 217 13.27 28.13 21.91
C ASP A 217 14.38 27.43 21.14
N ALA A 218 15.57 27.51 21.71
CA ALA A 218 16.80 26.97 21.18
C ALA A 218 16.83 25.45 21.43
N GLY A 219 16.23 24.70 20.51
CA GLY A 219 16.43 23.25 20.39
C GLY A 219 17.54 22.97 19.38
N GLU A 220 18.54 22.22 19.82
CA GLU A 220 19.73 21.79 19.07
C GLU A 220 19.41 21.17 17.70
N PRO A 221 20.35 21.22 16.72
CA PRO A 221 20.12 20.67 15.40
C PRO A 221 19.93 19.15 15.49
N GLU A 222 18.74 18.69 15.14
CA GLU A 222 18.43 17.28 14.94
C GLU A 222 19.28 16.75 13.78
N SER A 223 20.36 16.08 14.14
CA SER A 223 21.20 15.31 13.23
C SER A 223 20.33 14.26 12.52
N ALA A 224 20.41 14.22 11.20
CA ALA A 224 19.82 13.20 10.35
C ALA A 224 20.00 11.81 10.97
N PRO A 225 18.99 10.92 10.94
CA PRO A 225 19.11 9.60 11.53
C PRO A 225 20.28 8.89 10.84
N GLU A 226 21.35 8.70 11.60
CA GLU A 226 22.47 7.87 11.22
C GLU A 226 21.88 6.50 10.89
N ARG A 227 22.07 6.04 9.64
CA ARG A 227 21.66 4.70 9.24
C ARG A 227 22.38 3.72 10.14
N ARG A 228 21.64 3.15 11.08
CA ARG A 228 22.12 2.05 11.92
C ARG A 228 22.67 0.98 10.98
N PRO A 229 23.94 0.55 11.13
CA PRO A 229 24.44 -0.57 10.35
C PRO A 229 23.50 -1.76 10.57
N PRO A 230 23.20 -2.53 9.51
CA PRO A 230 22.26 -3.64 9.61
C PRO A 230 22.74 -4.60 10.70
N ASP A 231 21.82 -4.97 11.59
CA ASP A 231 22.06 -6.00 12.59
C ASP A 231 22.44 -7.30 11.84
N PRO A 232 23.66 -7.83 12.03
CA PRO A 232 24.12 -9.03 11.33
C PRO A 232 23.34 -10.29 11.73
N MET A 233 22.42 -10.19 12.70
CA MET A 233 21.52 -11.26 13.11
C MET A 233 20.04 -11.02 12.74
N ALA A 234 19.71 -9.95 12.01
CA ALA A 234 18.38 -9.80 11.45
C ALA A 234 18.16 -10.91 10.41
N GLN A 235 17.24 -11.83 10.73
CA GLN A 235 16.77 -12.81 9.76
C GLN A 235 16.30 -12.06 8.51
N PRO A 236 16.63 -12.53 7.29
CA PRO A 236 16.14 -11.88 6.08
C PRO A 236 14.62 -11.73 6.18
N PRO A 237 14.04 -10.59 5.74
CA PRO A 237 12.60 -10.38 5.84
C PRO A 237 11.89 -11.59 5.26
N VAL A 238 10.99 -12.17 6.05
CA VAL A 238 10.14 -13.28 5.61
C VAL A 238 9.43 -12.79 4.35
N ASP A 239 9.57 -13.54 3.27
CA ASP A 239 9.00 -13.19 1.97
C ASP A 239 7.48 -13.39 1.99
N ASP A 240 6.75 -12.48 2.65
CA ASP A 240 5.30 -12.53 2.80
C ASP A 240 4.62 -12.23 1.44
N PRO A 241 3.78 -13.16 0.92
CA PRO A 241 3.02 -12.92 -0.31
C PRO A 241 2.13 -11.66 -0.27
N LEU A 242 1.61 -11.28 0.90
CA LEU A 242 0.76 -10.09 1.05
C LEU A 242 1.58 -8.79 0.93
N ASP A 243 2.75 -8.74 1.55
CA ASP A 243 3.67 -7.59 1.45
C ASP A 243 4.18 -7.44 0.02
N ARG A 244 4.58 -8.54 -0.62
CA ARG A 244 5.00 -8.53 -2.03
C ARG A 244 3.92 -7.97 -2.96
N ARG A 245 2.66 -8.34 -2.74
CA ARG A 245 1.53 -7.79 -3.50
C ARG A 245 1.37 -6.29 -3.24
N ALA A 246 1.44 -5.86 -1.98
CA ALA A 246 1.33 -4.46 -1.62
C ALA A 246 2.45 -3.62 -2.27
N ASP A 247 3.70 -4.10 -2.21
CA ASP A 247 4.87 -3.48 -2.83
C ASP A 247 4.77 -3.39 -4.35
N ALA A 248 4.25 -4.44 -4.99
CA ALA A 248 4.06 -4.47 -6.44
C ALA A 248 3.00 -3.46 -6.92
N LEU A 249 1.89 -3.35 -6.18
CA LEU A 249 0.74 -2.55 -6.61
C LEU A 249 0.79 -1.09 -6.12
N GLY A 250 1.45 -0.83 -4.99
CA GLY A 250 1.55 0.48 -4.35
C GLY A 250 2.03 1.59 -5.28
N PRO A 251 3.09 1.40 -6.08
CA PRO A 251 3.56 2.40 -7.04
C PRO A 251 2.66 2.54 -8.28
N LEU A 252 1.95 1.48 -8.68
CA LEU A 252 1.14 1.45 -9.90
C LEU A 252 -0.18 2.20 -9.72
N HIS A 253 -0.81 2.09 -8.56
CA HIS A 253 -2.09 2.71 -8.25
C HIS A 253 -2.12 4.24 -8.44
N PRO A 254 -1.27 5.04 -7.78
CA PRO A 254 -1.28 6.49 -7.96
C PRO A 254 -0.89 6.92 -9.38
N ARG A 255 -0.07 6.11 -10.08
CA ARG A 255 0.28 6.36 -11.49
C ARG A 255 -0.92 6.16 -12.40
N LEU A 256 -1.70 5.10 -12.18
CA LEU A 256 -2.92 4.81 -12.93
C LEU A 256 -3.95 5.91 -12.71
N VAL A 257 -4.23 6.25 -11.45
CA VAL A 257 -5.18 7.31 -11.10
C VAL A 257 -4.79 8.64 -11.75
N ARG A 258 -3.52 9.05 -11.65
CA ARG A 258 -3.06 10.31 -12.28
C ARG A 258 -3.15 10.27 -13.80
N ALA A 259 -2.83 9.14 -14.42
CA ALA A 259 -2.91 8.98 -15.87
C ALA A 259 -4.36 9.07 -16.38
N LEU A 260 -5.28 8.37 -15.71
CA LEU A 260 -6.71 8.41 -16.01
C LEU A 260 -7.32 9.79 -15.76
N LYS A 261 -7.02 10.44 -14.63
CA LYS A 261 -7.45 11.83 -14.36
C LYS A 261 -6.99 12.78 -15.46
N ARG A 262 -5.73 12.69 -15.88
CA ARG A 262 -5.19 13.52 -16.96
C ARG A 262 -5.93 13.28 -18.28
N ARG A 263 -6.28 12.02 -18.58
CA ARG A 263 -7.02 11.65 -19.80
C ARG A 263 -8.50 12.00 -19.72
N LEU A 264 -9.08 12.08 -18.53
CA LEU A 264 -10.47 12.45 -18.31
C LEU A 264 -10.75 13.94 -18.58
N ARG A 265 -9.80 14.83 -18.28
CA ARG A 265 -9.93 16.28 -18.54
C ARG A 265 -10.40 16.65 -19.96
N PRO A 266 -9.77 16.17 -21.05
CA PRO A 266 -10.25 16.48 -22.40
C PRO A 266 -11.63 15.86 -22.70
N VAL A 267 -11.98 14.74 -22.06
CA VAL A 267 -13.31 14.14 -22.20
C VAL A 267 -14.36 15.02 -21.53
N GLN A 268 -14.11 15.48 -20.31
CA GLN A 268 -14.97 16.43 -19.61
C GLN A 268 -15.17 17.71 -20.41
N ALA A 269 -14.09 18.30 -20.94
CA ALA A 269 -14.17 19.52 -21.73
C ALA A 269 -15.01 19.34 -23.02
N ASP A 270 -14.89 18.19 -23.70
CA ASP A 270 -15.73 17.87 -24.87
C ASP A 270 -17.21 17.73 -24.49
N LEU A 271 -17.50 17.00 -23.42
CA LEU A 271 -18.87 16.81 -22.93
C LEU A 271 -19.50 18.15 -22.52
N ALA A 272 -18.80 18.97 -21.73
CA ALA A 272 -19.27 20.28 -21.29
C ALA A 272 -19.62 21.18 -22.48
N LYS A 273 -18.70 21.27 -23.46
CA LYS A 273 -18.92 22.07 -24.68
C LYS A 273 -20.17 21.63 -25.45
N ARG A 274 -20.44 20.34 -25.53
CA ARG A 274 -21.60 19.78 -26.24
C ARG A 274 -22.91 19.97 -25.48
N ILE A 275 -22.84 19.91 -24.14
CA ILE A 275 -23.97 20.27 -23.27
C ILE A 275 -24.31 21.75 -23.43
N ASP A 276 -23.32 22.65 -23.42
CA ASP A 276 -23.52 24.09 -23.60
C ASP A 276 -24.05 24.43 -25.00
N ALA A 277 -23.72 23.63 -26.01
CA ALA A 277 -24.26 23.75 -27.36
C ALA A 277 -25.72 23.26 -27.48
N GLY A 278 -26.31 22.72 -26.41
CA GLY A 278 -27.69 22.24 -26.39
C GLY A 278 -27.91 20.92 -27.12
N GLU A 279 -26.90 20.04 -27.20
CA GLU A 279 -27.08 18.70 -27.77
C GLU A 279 -28.01 17.85 -26.88
N ASP A 280 -29.05 17.26 -27.48
CA ASP A 280 -30.07 16.47 -26.77
C ASP A 280 -29.52 15.22 -26.05
N ARG A 281 -28.42 14.64 -26.53
CA ARG A 281 -27.82 13.40 -25.98
C ARG A 281 -26.30 13.44 -26.08
N VAL A 282 -25.67 13.98 -25.04
CA VAL A 282 -24.22 14.04 -24.94
C VAL A 282 -23.67 12.73 -24.38
N ARG A 283 -22.69 12.15 -25.06
CA ARG A 283 -22.01 10.89 -24.68
C ARG A 283 -20.51 10.98 -24.94
N PRO A 284 -19.67 10.30 -24.13
CA PRO A 284 -18.25 10.16 -24.45
C PRO A 284 -18.08 9.53 -25.84
N SER A 285 -17.15 10.06 -26.64
CA SER A 285 -16.86 9.48 -27.96
C SER A 285 -16.15 8.12 -27.81
N ALA A 286 -16.32 7.24 -28.80
CA ALA A 286 -15.64 5.94 -28.80
C ALA A 286 -14.11 6.09 -28.70
N SER A 287 -13.53 7.07 -29.41
CA SER A 287 -12.09 7.38 -29.35
C SER A 287 -11.64 7.93 -27.99
N ALA A 288 -12.50 8.67 -27.28
CA ALA A 288 -12.21 9.10 -25.91
C ALA A 288 -12.12 7.90 -24.96
N LEU A 289 -13.05 6.95 -25.06
CA LEU A 289 -13.08 5.73 -24.25
C LEU A 289 -11.92 4.79 -24.59
N GLU A 290 -11.60 4.63 -25.87
CA GLU A 290 -10.43 3.87 -26.34
C GLU A 290 -9.14 4.44 -25.73
N GLY A 291 -8.96 5.77 -25.80
CA GLY A 291 -7.79 6.41 -25.22
C GLY A 291 -7.70 6.32 -23.68
N LEU A 292 -8.83 6.13 -22.97
CA LEU A 292 -8.79 5.81 -21.53
C LEU A 292 -8.23 4.40 -21.30
N GLY A 293 -8.67 3.43 -22.11
CA GLY A 293 -8.17 2.05 -22.06
C GLY A 293 -6.69 1.96 -22.41
N GLU A 294 -6.27 2.58 -23.52
CA GLU A 294 -4.86 2.65 -23.95
C GLU A 294 -3.96 3.29 -22.88
N THR A 295 -4.48 4.26 -22.12
CA THR A 295 -3.75 4.90 -21.02
C THR A 295 -3.58 3.95 -19.81
N ALA A 296 -4.57 3.08 -19.55
CA ALA A 296 -4.54 2.14 -18.44
C ALA A 296 -3.69 0.89 -18.74
N ASP A 297 -3.72 0.40 -19.98
CA ASP A 297 -3.13 -0.86 -20.42
C ASP A 297 -1.69 -1.09 -19.91
N PRO A 298 -0.73 -0.15 -20.08
CA PRO A 298 0.65 -0.40 -19.66
C PRO A 298 0.78 -0.67 -18.16
N LEU A 299 -0.09 -0.08 -17.33
CA LEU A 299 -0.07 -0.23 -15.88
C LEU A 299 -0.77 -1.52 -15.44
N LEU A 300 -1.87 -1.89 -16.10
CA LEU A 300 -2.56 -3.16 -15.87
C LEU A 300 -1.69 -4.35 -16.31
N VAL A 301 -1.00 -4.23 -17.45
CA VAL A 301 0.00 -5.20 -17.91
C VAL A 301 1.18 -5.30 -16.93
N ALA A 302 1.62 -4.18 -16.34
CA ALA A 302 2.66 -4.20 -15.33
C ALA A 302 2.22 -4.95 -14.06
N ALA A 303 0.97 -4.76 -13.61
CA ALA A 303 0.41 -5.49 -12.48
C ALA A 303 0.28 -6.99 -12.76
N HIS A 304 -0.19 -7.37 -13.96
CA HIS A 304 -0.23 -8.77 -14.40
C HIS A 304 1.15 -9.40 -14.42
N ARG A 305 2.16 -8.71 -14.95
CA ARG A 305 3.55 -9.18 -14.95
C ARG A 305 4.11 -9.34 -13.54
N ALA A 306 3.84 -8.40 -12.64
CA ALA A 306 4.25 -8.54 -11.24
C ALA A 306 3.60 -9.77 -10.58
N GLY A 307 2.33 -10.04 -10.89
CA GLY A 307 1.65 -11.27 -10.50
C GLY A 307 2.29 -12.53 -11.08
N LEU A 308 2.65 -12.53 -12.36
CA LEU A 308 3.35 -13.65 -12.98
C LEU A 308 4.70 -13.96 -12.28
N GLU A 309 5.49 -12.93 -12.00
CA GLU A 309 6.78 -13.05 -11.31
C GLU A 309 6.61 -13.56 -9.87
N ALA A 310 5.63 -13.01 -9.13
CA ALA A 310 5.31 -13.46 -7.78
C ALA A 310 4.81 -14.91 -7.77
N GLY A 311 3.95 -15.27 -8.72
CA GLY A 311 3.34 -16.60 -8.81
C GLY A 311 4.37 -17.67 -9.12
N ALA A 312 5.31 -17.39 -10.04
CA ALA A 312 6.41 -18.30 -10.35
C ALA A 312 7.29 -18.57 -9.13
N ARG A 313 7.62 -17.52 -8.36
CA ARG A 313 8.39 -17.64 -7.11
C ARG A 313 7.66 -18.48 -6.06
N LEU A 314 6.37 -18.20 -5.83
CA LEU A 314 5.58 -18.95 -4.85
C LEU A 314 5.42 -20.43 -5.22
N ALA A 315 5.44 -20.75 -6.50
CA ALA A 315 5.39 -22.14 -6.96
C ALA A 315 6.76 -22.85 -6.87
N GLY A 316 7.82 -22.19 -6.40
CA GLY A 316 9.17 -22.77 -6.38
C GLY A 316 9.69 -23.17 -7.76
N ALA A 317 9.04 -22.70 -8.83
CA ALA A 317 9.52 -22.86 -10.18
C ALA A 317 10.69 -21.90 -10.37
N GLU A 318 11.73 -22.33 -11.10
CA GLU A 318 12.58 -21.35 -11.80
C GLU A 318 11.63 -20.38 -12.52
N PRO A 319 11.95 -19.07 -12.64
CA PRO A 319 11.11 -18.14 -13.38
C PRO A 319 10.81 -18.84 -14.69
N VAL A 320 9.55 -19.27 -14.83
CA VAL A 320 9.12 -20.17 -15.89
C VAL A 320 9.48 -19.48 -17.21
N ASN A 321 9.19 -20.08 -18.36
CA ASN A 321 9.08 -19.31 -19.58
C ASN A 321 7.89 -18.29 -19.50
N VAL A 322 7.78 -17.50 -18.43
CA VAL A 322 6.84 -16.40 -18.17
C VAL A 322 6.99 -15.31 -19.22
N SER A 323 8.16 -15.22 -19.86
CA SER A 323 8.37 -14.48 -21.09
C SER A 323 7.47 -14.93 -22.26
N ALA A 324 6.97 -16.17 -22.26
CA ALA A 324 6.00 -16.66 -23.25
C ALA A 324 4.53 -16.40 -22.84
N VAL A 325 4.26 -16.12 -21.56
CA VAL A 325 2.91 -15.78 -21.10
C VAL A 325 2.64 -14.31 -21.44
N SER A 326 1.91 -14.10 -22.52
CA SER A 326 1.50 -12.76 -22.93
C SER A 326 0.45 -12.22 -21.97
N ALA A 327 0.59 -10.96 -21.59
CA ALA A 327 -0.46 -10.29 -20.84
C ALA A 327 -1.77 -10.31 -21.66
N PRO A 328 -2.94 -10.46 -21.00
CA PRO A 328 -4.22 -10.43 -21.67
C PRO A 328 -4.39 -9.14 -22.48
N ALA A 329 -4.83 -9.25 -23.72
CA ALA A 329 -5.21 -8.09 -24.50
C ALA A 329 -6.51 -7.48 -23.96
N GLY A 330 -6.62 -6.15 -23.99
CA GLY A 330 -7.88 -5.45 -23.70
C GLY A 330 -8.22 -5.24 -22.23
N LEU A 331 -7.27 -5.42 -21.31
CA LEU A 331 -7.49 -5.15 -19.87
C LEU A 331 -7.95 -3.71 -19.61
N GLY A 332 -7.34 -2.74 -20.31
CA GLY A 332 -7.73 -1.34 -20.25
C GLY A 332 -9.09 -1.08 -20.87
N ALA A 333 -9.49 -1.86 -21.89
CA ALA A 333 -10.82 -1.74 -22.49
C ALA A 333 -11.92 -2.21 -21.53
N GLU A 334 -11.70 -3.28 -20.76
CA GLU A 334 -12.62 -3.73 -19.71
C GLU A 334 -12.80 -2.64 -18.64
N LEU A 335 -11.71 -2.05 -18.17
CA LEU A 335 -11.76 -0.95 -17.20
C LEU A 335 -12.42 0.31 -17.79
N ALA A 336 -12.11 0.65 -19.04
CA ALA A 336 -12.69 1.79 -19.73
C ALA A 336 -14.20 1.64 -19.95
N ALA A 337 -14.70 0.41 -20.17
CA ALA A 337 -16.13 0.14 -20.28
C ALA A 337 -16.87 0.47 -18.97
N VAL A 338 -16.32 0.07 -17.82
CA VAL A 338 -16.89 0.40 -16.50
C VAL A 338 -16.87 1.92 -16.27
N PHE A 339 -15.76 2.60 -16.62
CA PHE A 339 -15.71 4.06 -16.53
C PHE A 339 -16.68 4.75 -17.50
N ALA A 340 -16.90 4.18 -18.68
CA ALA A 340 -17.85 4.71 -19.65
C ALA A 340 -19.26 4.75 -19.07
N GLU A 341 -19.69 3.72 -18.33
CA GLU A 341 -20.99 3.71 -17.66
C GLU A 341 -21.13 4.83 -16.63
N HIS A 342 -20.09 5.07 -15.83
CA HIS A 342 -20.10 6.14 -14.82
C HIS A 342 -20.08 7.53 -15.47
N LEU A 343 -19.28 7.72 -16.53
CA LEU A 343 -19.24 8.96 -17.29
C LEU A 343 -20.54 9.23 -18.04
N GLN A 344 -21.16 8.18 -18.57
CA GLN A 344 -22.46 8.26 -19.22
C GLN A 344 -23.55 8.64 -18.20
N ALA A 345 -23.56 8.01 -17.03
CA ALA A 345 -24.49 8.36 -15.95
C ALA A 345 -24.31 9.82 -15.48
N ALA A 346 -23.07 10.31 -15.40
CA ALA A 346 -22.79 11.71 -15.09
C ALA A 346 -23.36 12.67 -16.16
N ALA A 347 -23.15 12.36 -17.45
CA ALA A 347 -23.69 13.15 -18.56
C ALA A 347 -25.22 13.13 -18.62
N ASP A 348 -25.85 11.97 -18.41
CA ASP A 348 -27.30 11.79 -18.43
C ASP A 348 -27.96 12.48 -17.21
N GLY A 349 -27.32 12.42 -16.04
CA GLY A 349 -27.75 13.14 -14.84
C GLY A 349 -27.72 14.66 -15.02
N ALA A 350 -26.71 15.19 -15.70
CA ALA A 350 -26.62 16.61 -16.02
C ALA A 350 -27.76 17.09 -16.94
N GLN A 351 -28.20 16.24 -17.88
CA GLN A 351 -29.26 16.50 -18.87
C GLN A 351 -30.68 16.35 -18.32
N SER A 352 -30.92 15.39 -17.42
CA SER A 352 -32.27 15.02 -16.96
C SER A 352 -32.84 15.90 -15.83
N ALA A 353 -32.01 16.66 -15.14
CA ALA A 353 -32.44 17.59 -14.09
C ALA A 353 -33.12 18.85 -14.69
N GLY A 354 -34.40 18.73 -15.02
CA GLY A 354 -35.24 19.83 -15.50
C GLY A 354 -35.33 20.99 -14.50
N SER A 355 -35.24 22.22 -15.01
CA SER A 355 -35.50 23.50 -14.31
C SER A 355 -34.74 23.79 -13.01
N GLY A 356 -33.71 23.01 -12.67
CA GLY A 356 -32.82 23.34 -11.55
C GLY A 356 -32.10 24.67 -11.81
N THR A 357 -31.88 25.47 -10.76
CA THR A 357 -31.19 26.77 -10.84
C THR A 357 -29.71 26.64 -11.23
N GLU A 358 -29.11 25.46 -11.07
CA GLU A 358 -27.73 25.20 -11.49
C GLU A 358 -27.63 24.88 -12.99
N PRO A 359 -26.62 25.44 -13.70
CA PRO A 359 -26.36 25.12 -15.09
C PRO A 359 -25.89 23.67 -15.24
N ALA A 360 -26.25 23.03 -16.36
CA ALA A 360 -25.92 21.62 -16.62
C ALA A 360 -24.40 21.35 -16.63
N GLY A 361 -23.58 22.31 -17.06
CA GLY A 361 -22.12 22.24 -16.97
C GLY A 361 -21.60 22.09 -15.54
N ALA A 362 -22.11 22.88 -14.59
CA ALA A 362 -21.68 22.79 -13.18
C ALA A 362 -22.01 21.43 -12.55
N ARG A 363 -23.14 20.81 -12.95
CA ARG A 363 -23.49 19.45 -12.51
C ARG A 363 -22.57 18.39 -13.10
N LEU A 364 -22.18 18.53 -14.37
CA LEU A 364 -21.19 17.65 -15.00
C LEU A 364 -19.85 17.76 -14.26
N ASP A 365 -19.42 18.97 -13.95
CA ASP A 365 -18.16 19.20 -13.22
C ASP A 365 -18.20 18.56 -11.83
N ALA A 366 -19.28 18.72 -11.07
CA ALA A 366 -19.45 18.07 -9.78
C ALA A 366 -19.43 16.53 -9.88
N ALA A 367 -20.08 15.95 -10.90
CA ALA A 367 -20.08 14.52 -11.12
C ALA A 367 -18.70 13.99 -11.52
N VAL A 368 -17.97 14.71 -12.36
CA VAL A 368 -16.60 14.36 -12.78
C VAL A 368 -15.60 14.53 -11.64
N GLU A 369 -15.79 15.52 -10.77
CA GLU A 369 -15.03 15.71 -9.54
C GLU A 369 -15.21 14.49 -8.63
N GLN A 370 -16.46 14.08 -8.35
CA GLN A 370 -16.76 12.87 -7.56
C GLN A 370 -16.13 11.62 -8.17
N LEU A 371 -16.27 11.44 -9.48
CA LEU A 371 -15.68 10.32 -10.21
C LEU A 371 -14.15 10.31 -10.08
N SER A 372 -13.54 11.49 -10.13
CA SER A 372 -12.10 11.67 -9.97
C SER A 372 -11.61 11.44 -8.55
N GLN A 373 -12.36 11.87 -7.54
CA GLN A 373 -11.94 11.79 -6.15
C GLN A 373 -12.15 10.38 -5.57
N THR A 374 -13.21 9.68 -5.96
CA THR A 374 -13.61 8.42 -5.32
C THR A 374 -13.58 7.24 -6.29
N THR A 375 -14.37 7.29 -7.36
CA THR A 375 -14.58 6.13 -8.24
C THR A 375 -13.32 5.68 -8.96
N LEU A 376 -12.52 6.63 -9.49
CA LEU A 376 -11.27 6.35 -10.21
C LEU A 376 -10.24 5.62 -9.32
N PRO A 377 -9.92 6.13 -8.11
CA PRO A 377 -9.08 5.41 -7.16
C PRO A 377 -9.58 4.00 -6.82
N GLU A 378 -10.87 3.84 -6.56
CA GLU A 378 -11.45 2.55 -6.14
C GLU A 378 -11.42 1.50 -7.25
N LEU A 379 -11.91 1.84 -8.43
CA LEU A 379 -11.92 0.94 -9.59
C LEU A 379 -10.51 0.67 -10.10
N GLY A 380 -9.62 1.66 -10.06
CA GLY A 380 -8.22 1.49 -10.41
C GLY A 380 -7.50 0.49 -9.50
N ALA A 381 -7.74 0.55 -8.18
CA ALA A 381 -7.17 -0.41 -7.23
C ALA A 381 -7.71 -1.83 -7.48
N LEU A 382 -9.02 -1.95 -7.73
CA LEU A 382 -9.67 -3.21 -8.03
C LEU A 382 -9.10 -3.86 -9.30
N ALA A 383 -8.98 -3.10 -10.38
CA ALA A 383 -8.46 -3.59 -11.66
C ALA A 383 -6.98 -4.04 -11.57
N LEU A 384 -6.14 -3.27 -10.87
CA LEU A 384 -4.74 -3.63 -10.65
C LEU A 384 -4.62 -4.95 -9.87
N LEU A 385 -5.42 -5.12 -8.81
CA LEU A 385 -5.42 -6.34 -8.01
C LEU A 385 -5.93 -7.55 -8.82
N GLN A 386 -7.00 -7.39 -9.60
CA GLN A 386 -7.48 -8.44 -10.50
C GLN A 386 -6.41 -8.87 -11.52
N CYS A 387 -5.70 -7.90 -12.11
CA CYS A 387 -4.61 -8.20 -13.05
C CYS A 387 -3.47 -8.96 -12.37
N TYR A 388 -3.09 -8.56 -11.17
CA TYR A 388 -2.07 -9.24 -10.37
C TYR A 388 -2.47 -10.68 -10.04
N GLU A 389 -3.68 -10.91 -9.52
CA GLU A 389 -4.16 -12.25 -9.19
C GLU A 389 -4.32 -13.14 -10.44
N ARG A 390 -4.71 -12.55 -11.58
CA ARG A 390 -4.70 -13.26 -12.87
C ARG A 390 -3.28 -13.68 -13.26
N GLY A 391 -2.29 -12.82 -13.04
CA GLY A 391 -0.87 -13.12 -13.24
C GLY A 391 -0.39 -14.28 -12.37
N LEU A 392 -0.76 -14.30 -11.08
CA LEU A 392 -0.47 -15.43 -10.19
C LEU A 392 -1.04 -16.74 -10.75
N ALA A 393 -2.33 -16.73 -11.11
CA ALA A 393 -3.01 -17.90 -11.62
C ALA A 393 -2.41 -18.42 -12.94
N ASP A 394 -2.02 -17.52 -13.85
CA ASP A 394 -1.39 -17.89 -15.11
C ASP A 394 -0.01 -18.53 -14.89
N ALA A 395 0.80 -18.00 -13.95
CA ALA A 395 2.07 -18.61 -13.58
C ALA A 395 1.89 -20.01 -12.98
N TRP A 396 0.89 -20.19 -12.13
CA TRP A 396 0.57 -21.47 -11.49
C TRP A 396 0.08 -22.51 -12.49
N ARG A 397 -0.79 -22.13 -13.44
CA ARG A 397 -1.19 -23.03 -14.54
C ARG A 397 0.02 -23.47 -15.37
N ALA A 398 0.92 -22.54 -15.70
CA ALA A 398 2.15 -22.85 -16.43
C ALA A 398 3.10 -23.77 -15.64
N ALA A 399 3.11 -23.65 -14.31
CA ALA A 399 3.89 -24.50 -13.40
C ALA A 399 3.22 -25.83 -13.04
N GLY A 400 2.00 -26.11 -13.53
CA GLY A 400 1.27 -27.35 -13.23
C GLY A 400 0.68 -27.41 -11.82
N VAL A 401 0.51 -26.25 -11.16
CA VAL A 401 -0.20 -26.15 -9.88
C VAL A 401 -1.68 -26.43 -10.11
N THR A 402 -2.25 -27.34 -9.32
CA THR A 402 -3.64 -27.78 -9.47
C THR A 402 -4.59 -27.16 -8.46
N HIS A 403 -4.07 -26.65 -7.34
CA HIS A 403 -4.86 -26.09 -6.24
C HIS A 403 -4.28 -24.75 -5.77
N ARG A 404 -5.16 -23.91 -5.23
CA ARG A 404 -4.81 -22.63 -4.60
C ARG A 404 -5.53 -22.47 -3.27
N LYS A 405 -4.95 -21.67 -2.38
CA LYS A 405 -5.55 -21.28 -1.09
C LYS A 405 -5.73 -19.77 -1.06
N TRP A 406 -6.77 -19.34 -0.35
CA TRP A 406 -6.98 -17.93 -0.05
C TRP A 406 -6.10 -17.51 1.12
N LEU A 407 -5.26 -16.51 0.91
CA LEU A 407 -4.45 -15.90 1.96
C LEU A 407 -5.19 -14.68 2.51
N HIS A 408 -5.80 -14.85 3.68
CA HIS A 408 -6.54 -13.80 4.37
C HIS A 408 -5.58 -12.82 5.04
N ALA A 409 -5.66 -11.54 4.68
CA ALA A 409 -4.99 -10.50 5.47
C ALA A 409 -5.65 -10.43 6.85
N ALA A 410 -4.86 -10.20 7.90
CA ALA A 410 -5.36 -10.12 9.26
C ALA A 410 -6.34 -8.94 9.45
N GLU A 411 -6.99 -8.89 10.62
CA GLU A 411 -7.68 -7.67 11.03
C GLU A 411 -6.65 -6.68 11.61
N PRO A 412 -6.79 -5.37 11.30
CA PRO A 412 -7.92 -4.69 10.67
C PRO A 412 -7.90 -4.62 9.13
N GLU A 413 -6.91 -5.20 8.45
CA GLU A 413 -6.67 -5.02 7.01
C GLU A 413 -7.76 -5.62 6.11
N CYS A 414 -8.45 -6.67 6.54
CA CYS A 414 -9.60 -7.22 5.81
C CYS A 414 -10.81 -7.51 6.72
N PRO A 415 -11.82 -6.62 6.74
CA PRO A 415 -13.03 -6.82 7.55
C PRO A 415 -14.12 -7.66 6.87
N ASP A 416 -13.93 -8.10 5.61
CA ASP A 416 -14.98 -8.78 4.85
C ASP A 416 -15.05 -10.28 5.24
N PRO A 417 -16.17 -10.74 5.86
CA PRO A 417 -16.26 -12.11 6.37
C PRO A 417 -16.16 -13.17 5.27
N ARG A 418 -16.49 -12.82 4.02
CA ARG A 418 -16.38 -13.73 2.87
C ARG A 418 -14.93 -14.10 2.58
N CYS A 419 -13.99 -13.18 2.81
CA CYS A 419 -12.56 -13.46 2.65
C CYS A 419 -12.10 -14.47 3.72
N ALA A 420 -12.56 -14.32 4.96
CA ALA A 420 -12.26 -15.25 6.03
C ALA A 420 -12.88 -16.64 5.77
N ASP A 421 -14.09 -16.70 5.21
CA ASP A 421 -14.72 -17.96 4.76
C ASP A 421 -13.93 -18.63 3.64
N ASN A 422 -13.46 -17.86 2.65
CA ASN A 422 -12.61 -18.38 1.58
C ASN A 422 -11.31 -18.97 2.13
N ALA A 423 -10.69 -18.34 3.14
CA ALA A 423 -9.48 -18.88 3.78
C ALA A 423 -9.78 -20.13 4.60
N ARG A 424 -10.91 -20.17 5.34
CA ARG A 424 -11.36 -21.36 6.08
C ARG A 424 -11.60 -22.58 5.18
N ARG A 425 -12.00 -22.36 3.93
CA ARG A 425 -12.17 -23.45 2.94
C ARG A 425 -10.86 -24.21 2.68
N GLY A 426 -9.71 -23.56 2.85
CA GLY A 426 -8.43 -24.16 2.49
C GLY A 426 -8.24 -24.27 0.98
N ALA A 427 -7.61 -25.35 0.54
CA ALA A 427 -7.26 -25.52 -0.87
C ALA A 427 -8.49 -25.78 -1.73
N VAL A 428 -8.59 -25.09 -2.86
CA VAL A 428 -9.59 -25.32 -3.91
C VAL A 428 -8.88 -25.58 -5.24
N PRO A 429 -9.46 -26.40 -6.14
CA PRO A 429 -8.94 -26.55 -7.50
C PRO A 429 -8.84 -25.20 -8.23
N MET A 430 -7.87 -25.07 -9.13
CA MET A 430 -7.63 -23.83 -9.90
C MET A 430 -8.82 -23.37 -10.76
N ASP A 431 -9.71 -24.29 -11.13
CA ASP A 431 -10.87 -24.01 -11.99
C ASP A 431 -12.19 -23.94 -11.20
N GLU A 432 -12.13 -24.06 -9.87
CA GLU A 432 -13.30 -23.92 -8.99
C GLU A 432 -13.29 -22.56 -8.26
N PRO A 433 -14.46 -21.91 -8.12
CA PRO A 433 -14.57 -20.70 -7.33
C PRO A 433 -14.47 -21.02 -5.84
N PHE A 434 -14.03 -20.04 -5.05
CA PHE A 434 -14.11 -20.10 -3.60
C PHE A 434 -15.58 -20.00 -3.11
N PRO A 435 -15.89 -20.28 -1.83
CA PRO A 435 -17.27 -20.22 -1.31
C PRO A 435 -18.01 -18.91 -1.56
N SER A 436 -17.29 -17.80 -1.61
CA SER A 436 -17.83 -16.48 -1.97
C SER A 436 -18.27 -16.33 -3.44
N GLY A 437 -18.01 -17.32 -4.29
CA GLY A 437 -18.22 -17.28 -5.74
C GLY A 437 -17.09 -16.62 -6.54
N HIS A 438 -16.05 -16.10 -5.88
CA HIS A 438 -14.91 -15.46 -6.54
C HIS A 438 -13.80 -16.47 -6.80
N ASP A 439 -13.10 -16.33 -7.93
CA ASP A 439 -11.93 -17.18 -8.24
C ASP A 439 -10.68 -16.75 -7.47
N ALA A 440 -10.56 -15.47 -7.17
CA ALA A 440 -9.46 -14.85 -6.42
C ALA A 440 -9.93 -13.50 -5.84
N PRO A 441 -9.16 -12.86 -4.96
CA PRO A 441 -9.33 -11.44 -4.62
C PRO A 441 -9.33 -10.55 -5.87
N PRO A 442 -9.93 -9.35 -5.80
CA PRO A 442 -10.65 -8.76 -4.68
C PRO A 442 -12.11 -9.23 -4.57
N VAL A 443 -12.60 -9.35 -3.33
CA VAL A 443 -14.04 -9.53 -3.02
C VAL A 443 -14.77 -8.18 -2.85
N ARG A 444 -14.00 -7.12 -2.58
CA ARG A 444 -14.46 -5.75 -2.41
C ARG A 444 -13.35 -4.76 -2.73
N VAL A 445 -13.72 -3.50 -2.91
CA VAL A 445 -12.77 -2.38 -2.96
C VAL A 445 -11.94 -2.34 -1.67
N GLY A 446 -10.61 -2.20 -1.82
CA GLY A 446 -9.68 -2.19 -0.69
C GLY A 446 -9.37 -3.58 -0.10
N CYS A 447 -9.61 -4.67 -0.86
CA CYS A 447 -9.23 -6.01 -0.40
C CYS A 447 -7.70 -6.13 -0.25
N ALA A 448 -7.26 -6.55 0.95
CA ALA A 448 -5.85 -6.78 1.26
C ALA A 448 -5.40 -8.24 1.08
N CYS A 449 -6.32 -9.15 0.74
CA CYS A 449 -6.04 -10.58 0.58
C CYS A 449 -5.30 -10.89 -0.74
N SER A 450 -4.73 -12.09 -0.81
CA SER A 450 -4.16 -12.66 -2.04
C SER A 450 -4.47 -14.16 -2.11
N THR A 451 -3.96 -14.84 -3.13
CA THR A 451 -3.95 -16.30 -3.21
C THR A 451 -2.53 -16.86 -3.17
N ILE A 452 -2.38 -18.10 -2.73
CA ILE A 452 -1.11 -18.83 -2.75
C ILE A 452 -1.30 -20.21 -3.40
N PRO A 453 -0.28 -20.77 -4.06
CA PRO A 453 -0.37 -22.09 -4.66
C PRO A 453 -0.37 -23.17 -3.56
N GLU A 454 -1.11 -24.24 -3.79
CA GLU A 454 -1.03 -25.46 -2.99
C GLU A 454 -0.63 -26.62 -3.91
N PHE A 455 0.47 -27.29 -3.57
CA PHE A 455 0.81 -28.56 -4.19
C PHE A 455 0.01 -29.65 -3.49
N ALA A 456 -0.80 -30.40 -4.23
CA ALA A 456 -1.40 -31.61 -3.70
C ALA A 456 -0.25 -32.48 -3.14
N ALA A 457 -0.24 -32.71 -1.82
CA ALA A 457 0.69 -33.65 -1.24
C ALA A 457 0.54 -34.96 -2.01
N ALA A 458 1.62 -35.46 -2.60
CA ALA A 458 1.63 -36.76 -3.25
C ALA A 458 0.99 -37.74 -2.27
N ALA A 459 -0.21 -38.21 -2.59
CA ALA A 459 -0.95 -39.14 -1.76
C ALA A 459 0.01 -40.29 -1.48
N GLY A 460 0.48 -40.37 -0.24
CA GLY A 460 1.40 -41.41 0.19
C GLY A 460 0.78 -42.74 -0.17
N SER A 461 1.42 -43.45 -1.09
CA SER A 461 1.23 -44.87 -1.31
C SER A 461 1.66 -45.58 -0.02
N GLY A 462 0.74 -45.63 0.95
CA GLY A 462 0.81 -46.52 2.09
C GLY A 462 0.53 -47.93 1.60
N GLY A 463 1.61 -48.68 1.36
CA GLY A 463 1.58 -50.14 1.30
C GLY A 463 1.61 -50.76 2.68
#